data_AF-A0A1U9WTE7-F1
#
_entry.id   AF-A0A1U9WTE7-F1
#
_cell.length_a   1.000
_cell.length_b   1.000
_cell.length_c   1.000
_cell.angle_alpha   90.00
_cell.angle_beta   90.00
_cell.angle_gamma   90.00
#
_symmetry.space_group_name_H-M   'P 1'
#
loop_
_entity.id
_entity.type
_entity.pdbx_description
1 polymer ?
#
loop_
_entity_poly.entity_id
_entity_poly.type
_entity_poly.pdbx_seq_one_letter_code
_entity_poly.pdbx_strand_id
1 'polypeptide(L)'
;SSEGQGYGMIITVLMAGYDSNAQKIYDGLFKTARTFKSSQNPNLMGWVVADSKKAQGHFDSATDGDLDIAYSLLLAHKQWGSNGTVNYLKEAQDMITKGIKASNVTNNNRLNLGDWDSKSSLDTTPSDWG
;
A
#
# COMPACT_ATOMS: atom_id res chain seq x y z
N SER A 1 1.56 5.25 10.46
CA SER A 1 0.85 3.99 10.17
C SER A 1 0.81 3.78 8.66
N SER A 2 0.45 2.58 8.19
CA SER A 2 0.21 2.31 6.76
C SER A 2 -0.93 3.17 6.19
N GLU A 3 -1.99 3.40 6.95
CA GLU A 3 -3.12 4.30 6.60
C GLU A 3 -2.63 5.72 6.26
N GLY A 4 -1.89 6.35 7.18
CA GLY A 4 -1.31 7.68 6.94
C GLY A 4 -0.31 7.70 5.76
N GLN A 5 0.35 6.58 5.48
CA GLN A 5 1.23 6.44 4.32
C GLN A 5 0.42 6.42 3.02
N GLY A 6 -0.68 5.67 2.97
CA GLY A 6 -1.60 5.62 1.83
C GLY A 6 -2.17 6.99 1.49
N TYR A 7 -2.70 7.71 2.48
CA TYR A 7 -3.18 9.08 2.28
C TYR A 7 -2.10 10.03 1.79
N GLY A 8 -0.90 9.99 2.40
CA GLY A 8 0.22 10.81 1.97
C GLY A 8 0.60 10.55 0.51
N MET A 9 0.57 9.29 0.08
CA MET A 9 0.85 8.90 -1.30
C MET A 9 -0.22 9.41 -2.27
N ILE A 10 -1.51 9.21 -1.97
CA ILE A 10 -2.62 9.71 -2.81
C ILE A 10 -2.54 11.23 -2.96
N ILE A 11 -2.44 11.97 -1.84
CA ILE A 11 -2.37 13.43 -1.85
C ILE A 11 -1.17 13.91 -2.67
N THR A 12 0.00 13.29 -2.49
CA THR A 12 1.21 13.70 -3.23
C THR A 12 1.05 13.54 -4.74
N VAL A 13 0.44 12.46 -5.23
CA VAL A 13 0.18 12.32 -6.68
C VAL A 13 -0.82 13.36 -7.17
N LEU A 14 -1.87 13.63 -6.41
CA LEU A 14 -2.90 14.60 -6.81
C LEU A 14 -2.37 16.04 -6.84
N MET A 15 -1.39 16.36 -5.99
CA MET A 15 -0.74 17.68 -5.96
C MET A 15 0.35 17.85 -7.04
N ALA A 16 0.66 16.79 -7.78
CA ALA A 16 1.65 16.84 -8.84
C ALA A 16 1.21 17.80 -9.96
N GLY A 17 2.11 18.68 -10.37
CA GLY A 17 1.82 19.78 -11.30
C GLY A 17 1.68 21.13 -10.59
N TYR A 18 1.26 21.14 -9.33
CA TYR A 18 1.43 22.29 -8.44
C TYR A 18 2.76 22.20 -7.68
N ASP A 19 3.01 21.06 -7.03
CA ASP A 19 4.30 20.79 -6.39
C ASP A 19 5.28 20.16 -7.40
N SER A 20 6.36 20.88 -7.70
CA SER A 20 7.41 20.41 -8.60
C SER A 20 8.24 19.25 -8.05
N ASN A 21 8.19 19.00 -6.73
CA ASN A 21 8.86 17.89 -6.07
C ASN A 21 7.95 16.67 -5.85
N ALA A 22 6.68 16.71 -6.28
CA ALA A 22 5.69 15.67 -6.00
C ALA A 22 6.19 14.25 -6.31
N GLN A 23 6.80 14.03 -7.48
CA GLN A 23 7.30 12.70 -7.86
C GLN A 23 8.42 12.22 -6.93
N LYS A 24 9.34 13.11 -6.54
CA LYS A 24 10.45 12.77 -5.63
C LYS A 24 9.94 12.42 -4.23
N ILE A 25 8.96 13.18 -3.74
CA ILE A 25 8.31 12.93 -2.45
C ILE A 25 7.58 11.57 -2.52
N TYR A 26 6.81 11.35 -3.59
CA TYR A 26 6.06 10.13 -3.82
C TYR A 26 6.98 8.89 -3.86
N ASP A 27 8.06 8.93 -4.62
CA ASP A 27 9.03 7.82 -4.69
C ASP A 27 9.69 7.56 -3.33
N GLY A 28 9.92 8.61 -2.54
CA GLY A 28 10.40 8.49 -1.16
C GLY A 28 9.38 7.80 -0.24
N LEU A 29 8.10 8.19 -0.33
CA LEU A 29 7.01 7.55 0.40
C LEU A 29 6.87 6.08 -0.02
N PHE A 30 6.93 5.79 -1.31
CA PHE A 30 6.86 4.42 -1.81
C PHE A 30 8.03 3.56 -1.32
N LYS A 31 9.25 4.11 -1.30
CA LYS A 31 10.43 3.43 -0.74
C LYS A 31 10.22 3.07 0.73
N THR A 32 9.62 3.95 1.52
CA THR A 32 9.27 3.65 2.92
C THR A 32 8.27 2.51 3.00
N ALA A 33 7.20 2.54 2.18
CA ALA A 33 6.20 1.47 2.15
C ALA A 33 6.81 0.09 1.83
N ARG A 34 7.74 0.01 0.87
CA ARG A 34 8.43 -1.25 0.53
C ARG A 34 9.47 -1.67 1.57
N THR A 35 10.11 -0.72 2.25
CA THR A 35 11.10 -1.00 3.30
C THR A 35 10.42 -1.56 4.55
N PHE A 36 9.29 -0.98 4.94
CA PHE A 36 8.44 -1.47 6.02
C PHE A 36 7.40 -2.45 5.49
N LYS A 37 7.83 -3.44 4.69
CA LYS A 37 6.94 -4.51 4.23
C LYS A 37 6.33 -5.29 5.41
N SER A 38 5.19 -5.95 5.19
CA SER A 38 4.61 -6.82 6.19
C SER A 38 5.51 -8.05 6.47
N SER A 39 5.51 -8.52 7.71
CA SER A 39 6.15 -9.76 8.12
C SER A 39 5.45 -11.01 7.58
N GLN A 40 4.16 -10.91 7.24
CA GLN A 40 3.32 -12.01 6.75
C GLN A 40 3.33 -12.06 5.21
N ASN A 41 2.92 -10.98 4.53
CA ASN A 41 3.00 -10.88 3.07
C ASN A 41 3.95 -9.76 2.62
N PRO A 42 5.12 -10.06 2.02
CA PRO A 42 6.11 -9.04 1.64
C PRO A 42 5.67 -8.12 0.50
N ASN A 43 4.53 -8.36 -0.12
CA ASN A 43 3.91 -7.46 -1.11
C ASN A 43 3.06 -6.36 -0.46
N LEU A 44 2.77 -6.48 0.83
CA LEU A 44 2.00 -5.53 1.63
C LEU A 44 2.92 -4.71 2.54
N MET A 45 2.38 -3.64 3.13
CA MET A 45 3.09 -2.79 4.08
C MET A 45 2.70 -3.15 5.51
N GLY A 46 3.70 -3.23 6.40
CA GLY A 46 3.47 -3.37 7.84
C GLY A 46 2.79 -2.12 8.41
N TRP A 47 1.83 -2.29 9.32
CA TRP A 47 0.96 -1.21 9.78
C TRP A 47 1.70 -0.11 10.58
N VAL A 48 2.87 -0.41 11.14
CA VAL A 48 3.70 0.53 11.91
C VAL A 48 4.94 0.96 11.13
N VAL A 49 5.14 2.27 11.06
CA VAL A 49 6.42 2.89 10.70
C VAL A 49 7.04 3.40 12.00
N ALA A 50 8.21 2.88 12.36
CA ALA A 50 8.98 3.31 13.52
C ALA A 50 10.42 3.60 13.12
N ASP A 51 11.06 4.57 13.78
CA ASP A 51 12.44 4.98 13.49
C ASP A 51 13.46 4.00 14.10
N SER A 52 13.41 2.76 13.61
CA SER A 52 14.30 1.68 13.99
C SER A 52 14.37 0.67 12.86
N LYS A 53 15.59 0.25 12.50
CA LYS A 53 15.77 -0.82 11.50
C LYS A 53 15.10 -2.13 11.91
N LYS A 54 14.93 -2.38 13.22
CA LYS A 54 14.26 -3.58 13.73
C LYS A 54 12.75 -3.60 13.44
N ALA A 55 12.15 -2.45 13.16
CA ALA A 55 10.72 -2.35 12.82
C ALA A 55 10.44 -2.67 11.36
N GLN A 56 11.46 -2.60 10.49
CA GLN A 56 11.32 -2.87 9.06
C GLN A 56 11.08 -4.37 8.83
N GLY A 57 9.92 -4.74 8.31
CA GLY A 57 9.58 -6.16 8.11
C GLY A 57 9.07 -6.88 9.36
N HIS A 58 8.74 -6.17 10.44
CA HIS A 58 8.35 -6.79 11.71
C HIS A 58 6.84 -6.88 11.90
N PHE A 59 6.11 -5.86 11.48
CA PHE A 59 4.67 -5.74 11.68
C PHE A 59 3.88 -6.39 10.53
N ASP A 60 2.70 -6.88 10.84
CA ASP A 60 1.69 -7.37 9.90
C ASP A 60 0.99 -6.21 9.17
N SER A 61 0.15 -6.51 8.17
CA SER A 61 -0.47 -5.48 7.34
C SER A 61 -1.84 -5.02 7.86
N ALA A 62 -2.31 -3.88 7.34
CA ALA A 62 -3.68 -3.40 7.51
C ALA A 62 -4.28 -3.12 6.13
N THR A 63 -5.47 -3.68 5.86
CA THR A 63 -6.07 -3.74 4.53
C THR A 63 -6.34 -2.37 3.91
N ASP A 64 -6.84 -1.44 4.70
CA ASP A 64 -7.10 -0.05 4.32
C ASP A 64 -5.86 0.66 3.76
N GLY A 65 -4.75 0.64 4.51
CA GLY A 65 -3.50 1.25 4.08
C GLY A 65 -2.93 0.61 2.81
N ASP A 66 -3.04 -0.72 2.68
CA ASP A 66 -2.60 -1.43 1.48
C ASP A 66 -3.43 -1.06 0.23
N LEU A 67 -4.74 -0.86 0.38
CA LEU A 67 -5.63 -0.42 -0.70
C LEU A 67 -5.27 0.98 -1.20
N ASP A 68 -5.07 1.93 -0.28
CA ASP A 68 -4.69 3.30 -0.64
C ASP A 68 -3.32 3.36 -1.31
N ILE A 69 -2.33 2.59 -0.83
CA ILE A 69 -1.01 2.51 -1.45
C ILE A 69 -1.13 1.92 -2.86
N ALA A 70 -1.86 0.82 -3.04
CA ALA A 70 -2.07 0.21 -4.35
C ALA A 70 -2.77 1.16 -5.33
N TYR A 71 -3.80 1.87 -4.87
CA TYR A 71 -4.52 2.85 -5.68
C TYR A 71 -3.63 4.04 -6.06
N SER A 72 -2.84 4.56 -5.13
CA SER A 72 -1.91 5.67 -5.40
C SER A 72 -0.87 5.29 -6.47
N LEU A 73 -0.43 4.03 -6.54
CA LEU A 73 0.49 3.56 -7.59
C LEU A 73 -0.17 3.55 -8.98
N LEU A 74 -1.47 3.27 -9.07
CA LEU A 74 -2.21 3.42 -10.33
C LEU A 74 -2.32 4.89 -10.74
N LEU A 75 -2.55 5.80 -9.78
CA LEU A 75 -2.54 7.24 -10.05
C LEU A 75 -1.15 7.70 -10.52
N ALA A 76 -0.08 7.26 -9.86
CA ALA A 76 1.30 7.59 -10.22
C ALA A 76 1.66 7.11 -11.64
N HIS A 77 1.20 5.90 -12.02
CA HIS A 77 1.32 5.43 -13.40
C HIS A 77 0.65 6.37 -14.40
N LYS A 78 -0.56 6.88 -14.08
CA LYS A 78 -1.27 7.82 -14.94
C LYS A 78 -0.59 9.20 -14.99
N GLN A 79 0.00 9.63 -13.88
CA GLN A 79 0.60 10.96 -13.76
C GLN A 79 1.99 11.05 -14.40
N TRP A 80 2.83 10.02 -14.23
CA TRP A 80 4.24 10.07 -14.63
C TRP A 80 4.68 8.92 -15.56
N GLY A 81 3.79 7.97 -15.84
CA GLY A 81 4.15 6.75 -16.57
C GLY A 81 4.99 5.78 -15.73
N SER A 82 5.31 4.61 -16.28
CA SER A 82 6.02 3.54 -15.53
C SER A 82 7.37 3.14 -16.14
N ASN A 83 7.96 4.01 -16.95
CA ASN A 83 9.24 3.76 -17.63
C ASN A 83 10.44 4.38 -16.87
N GLY A 84 10.18 5.03 -15.73
CA GLY A 84 11.19 5.68 -14.89
C GLY A 84 11.83 4.74 -13.88
N THR A 85 12.38 5.32 -12.80
CA THR A 85 13.04 4.58 -11.72
C THR A 85 12.11 3.57 -11.03
N VAL A 86 10.84 3.93 -10.87
CA VAL A 86 9.81 3.06 -10.31
C VAL A 86 8.83 2.67 -11.41
N ASN A 87 8.58 1.37 -11.56
CA ASN A 87 7.54 0.87 -12.46
C ASN A 87 6.22 0.81 -11.70
N TYR A 88 5.54 1.96 -11.57
CA TYR A 88 4.34 2.08 -10.72
C TYR A 88 3.24 1.10 -11.10
N LEU A 89 3.03 0.86 -12.39
CA LEU A 89 2.00 -0.08 -12.85
C LEU A 89 2.32 -1.51 -12.41
N LYS A 90 3.59 -1.93 -12.53
CA LYS A 90 4.02 -3.26 -12.09
C LYS A 90 3.90 -3.42 -10.58
N GLU A 91 4.32 -2.41 -9.82
CA GLU A 91 4.21 -2.41 -8.36
C GLU A 91 2.74 -2.45 -7.91
N ALA A 92 1.86 -1.68 -8.56
CA ALA A 92 0.42 -1.71 -8.29
C ALA A 92 -0.16 -3.11 -8.55
N GLN A 93 0.13 -3.70 -9.71
CA GLN A 93 -0.36 -5.04 -10.06
C GLN A 93 0.13 -6.09 -9.07
N ASP A 94 1.39 -6.04 -8.67
CA ASP A 94 1.96 -7.00 -7.73
C ASP A 94 1.35 -6.83 -6.34
N MET A 95 1.16 -5.60 -5.85
CA MET A 95 0.48 -5.35 -4.57
C MET A 95 -0.98 -5.81 -4.59
N ILE A 96 -1.73 -5.53 -5.66
CA ILE A 96 -3.13 -5.96 -5.82
C ILE A 96 -3.25 -7.48 -5.88
N THR A 97 -2.43 -8.14 -6.71
CA THR A 97 -2.61 -9.57 -7.02
C THR A 97 -1.88 -10.50 -6.07
N LYS A 98 -0.65 -10.16 -5.68
CA LYS A 98 0.20 -10.98 -4.80
C LYS A 98 0.10 -10.56 -3.34
N GLY A 99 -0.37 -9.35 -3.07
CA GLY A 99 -0.67 -8.84 -1.73
C GLY A 99 -2.15 -8.99 -1.39
N ILE A 100 -2.94 -7.98 -1.75
CA ILE A 100 -4.33 -7.79 -1.31
C ILE A 100 -5.22 -8.99 -1.68
N LYS A 101 -5.19 -9.44 -2.94
CA LYS A 101 -5.97 -10.61 -3.35
C LYS A 101 -5.51 -11.89 -2.65
N ALA A 102 -4.20 -12.03 -2.44
CA ALA A 102 -3.63 -13.25 -1.85
C ALA A 102 -3.92 -13.34 -0.34
N SER A 103 -3.90 -12.22 0.38
CA SER A 103 -4.01 -12.19 1.84
C SER A 103 -5.36 -11.68 2.35
N ASN A 104 -5.95 -10.65 1.71
CA ASN A 104 -7.00 -9.86 2.33
C ASN A 104 -8.41 -10.14 1.76
N VAL A 105 -8.49 -10.59 0.50
CA VAL A 105 -9.78 -10.99 -0.11
C VAL A 105 -10.20 -12.36 0.41
N THR A 106 -11.25 -12.45 1.20
CA THR A 106 -11.72 -13.72 1.78
C THR A 106 -12.38 -14.62 0.72
N ASN A 107 -12.58 -15.90 1.05
CA ASN A 107 -13.28 -16.87 0.19
C ASN A 107 -14.75 -16.50 -0.07
N ASN A 108 -15.32 -15.63 0.77
CA ASN A 108 -16.67 -15.12 0.66
C ASN A 108 -16.75 -13.74 -0.05
N ASN A 109 -15.67 -13.34 -0.75
CA ASN A 109 -15.55 -12.08 -1.51
C ASN A 109 -15.73 -10.82 -0.63
N ARG A 110 -15.22 -10.86 0.60
CA ARG A 110 -15.12 -9.69 1.50
C ARG A 110 -13.65 -9.31 1.69
N LEU A 111 -13.42 -8.20 2.37
CA LEU A 111 -12.10 -7.76 2.81
C LEU A 111 -11.96 -8.01 4.32
N ASN A 112 -10.93 -8.74 4.70
CA ASN A 112 -10.56 -8.94 6.11
C ASN A 112 -9.74 -7.73 6.62
N LEU A 113 -9.36 -7.74 7.90
CA LEU A 113 -8.70 -6.61 8.55
C LEU A 113 -7.21 -6.44 8.19
N GLY A 114 -6.57 -7.49 7.68
CA GLY A 114 -5.15 -7.50 7.35
C GLY A 114 -4.65 -8.91 7.05
N ASP A 115 -3.38 -9.03 6.68
CA ASP A 115 -2.79 -10.32 6.28
C ASP A 115 -2.55 -11.31 7.42
N TRP A 116 -2.79 -10.89 8.67
CA TRP A 116 -2.82 -11.73 9.86
C TRP A 116 -4.20 -12.38 10.10
N ASP A 117 -5.26 -11.89 9.44
CA ASP A 117 -6.63 -12.39 9.61
C ASP A 117 -6.95 -13.54 8.65
N SER A 118 -7.94 -14.38 9.01
CA SER A 118 -8.31 -15.58 8.29
C SER A 118 -8.92 -15.29 6.92
N LYS A 119 -8.60 -16.14 5.93
CA LYS A 119 -9.28 -16.18 4.62
C LYS A 119 -10.75 -16.56 4.69
N SER A 120 -11.22 -17.11 5.81
CA SER A 120 -12.63 -17.40 6.07
C SER A 120 -13.29 -16.38 7.00
N SER A 121 -12.60 -15.28 7.33
CA SER A 121 -13.13 -14.24 8.20
C SER A 121 -14.46 -13.66 7.65
N LEU A 122 -15.35 -13.32 8.57
CA LEU A 122 -16.58 -12.56 8.30
C LEU A 122 -16.47 -11.13 8.84
N ASP A 123 -15.41 -10.84 9.61
CA ASP A 123 -15.12 -9.53 10.14
C ASP A 123 -14.56 -8.64 9.02
N THR A 124 -15.12 -7.45 8.90
CA THR A 124 -14.77 -6.49 7.85
C THR A 124 -14.94 -5.08 8.42
N THR A 125 -14.08 -4.17 8.02
CA THR A 125 -14.20 -2.74 8.32
C THR A 125 -14.95 -2.06 7.16
N PRO A 126 -16.13 -1.45 7.39
CA PRO A 126 -16.89 -0.79 6.32
C PRO A 126 -16.15 0.36 5.62
N SER A 127 -15.14 0.95 6.26
CA SER A 127 -14.28 2.00 5.69
C SER A 127 -13.43 1.54 4.52
N ASP A 128 -13.14 0.24 4.42
CA ASP A 128 -12.30 -0.32 3.36
C ASP A 128 -13.02 -0.38 1.99
N TRP A 129 -14.32 -0.05 1.97
CA TRP A 129 -15.20 -0.17 0.80
C TRP A 129 -15.60 1.21 0.22
N GLY A 130 -14.92 2.29 0.65
CA GLY A 130 -15.17 3.68 0.23
C GLY A 130 -14.61 4.04 -1.14
#